data_AF-A0A1P8JZ06-F1
#
_entry.id   AF-A0A1P8JZ06-F1
#
_cell.length_a   1.000
_cell.length_b   1.000
_cell.length_c   1.000
_cell.angle_alpha   90.00
_cell.angle_beta   90.00
_cell.angle_gamma   90.00
#
_symmetry.space_group_name_H-M   'P 1'
#
loop_
_entity.id
_entity.type
_entity.pdbx_description
1 polymer ?
#
loop_
_entity_poly.entity_id
_entity_poly.type
_entity_poly.pdbx_seq_one_letter_code
_entity_poly.pdbx_strand_id
1 'polypeptide(L)'
;MTDPEIIQLLGGVTSVARMLVIKPPSVHKWLKKGIPEERLIALAGQVELRSNGRFSRRERWPKKYDFYWPELARPAECASAQPQGGPTSSS
;
A
#
# COMPACT_ATOMS: atom_id res chain seq x y z
N MET A 1 -1.08 7.75 14.04
CA MET A 1 -1.58 8.69 13.01
C MET A 1 -3.08 8.47 12.86
N THR A 2 -3.87 9.55 12.90
CA THR A 2 -5.34 9.47 12.88
C THR A 2 -5.92 9.56 11.46
N ASP A 3 -7.17 9.14 11.26
CA ASP A 3 -7.89 9.26 9.98
C ASP A 3 -7.87 10.67 9.36
N PRO A 4 -8.17 11.76 10.10
CA PRO A 4 -8.08 13.10 9.55
C PRO A 4 -6.65 13.50 9.17
N GLU A 5 -5.64 13.10 9.95
CA GLU A 5 -4.24 13.35 9.58
C GLU A 5 -3.87 12.65 8.27
N ILE A 6 -4.37 11.41 8.04
CA ILE A 6 -4.15 10.67 6.80
C ILE A 6 -4.75 11.42 5.61
N ILE A 7 -5.98 11.89 5.75
CA ILE A 7 -6.66 12.66 4.70
C ILE A 7 -5.89 13.95 4.40
N GLN A 8 -5.42 14.66 5.42
CA GLN A 8 -4.63 15.89 5.23
C GLN A 8 -3.27 15.61 4.57
N LEU A 9 -2.55 14.57 5.00
CA LEU A 9 -1.27 14.15 4.42
C LEU A 9 -1.40 13.85 2.92
N LEU A 10 -2.52 13.26 2.52
CA LEU A 10 -2.83 12.93 1.13
C LEU A 10 -3.26 14.15 0.28
N GLY A 11 -3.27 15.35 0.85
CA GLY A 11 -3.67 16.59 0.16
C GLY A 11 -5.15 16.93 0.33
N GLY A 12 -5.80 16.41 1.37
CA GLY A 12 -7.17 16.72 1.75
C GLY A 12 -8.24 15.87 1.07
N VAL A 13 -9.50 16.15 1.44
CA VAL A 13 -10.71 15.40 1.04
C VAL A 13 -10.82 15.26 -0.49
N THR A 14 -10.59 16.34 -1.23
CA THR A 14 -10.72 16.36 -2.70
C THR A 14 -9.64 15.52 -3.38
N SER A 15 -8.40 15.56 -2.88
CA SER A 15 -7.30 14.77 -3.43
C SER A 15 -7.54 13.27 -3.20
N VAL A 16 -7.96 12.89 -1.99
CA VAL A 16 -8.33 11.50 -1.67
C VAL A 16 -9.51 11.02 -2.51
N ALA A 17 -10.53 11.86 -2.70
CA ALA A 17 -11.68 11.53 -3.53
C ALA A 17 -11.29 11.25 -4.99
N ARG A 18 -10.38 12.05 -5.54
CA ARG A 18 -9.82 11.84 -6.89
C ARG A 18 -8.99 10.55 -6.98
N MET A 19 -8.13 10.29 -6.00
CA MET A 19 -7.30 9.07 -5.96
C MET A 19 -8.14 7.79 -5.96
N LEU A 20 -9.29 7.81 -5.28
CA LEU A 20 -10.18 6.65 -5.18
C LEU A 20 -11.34 6.67 -6.19
N VAL A 21 -11.42 7.70 -7.04
CA VAL A 21 -12.50 7.90 -8.02
C VAL A 21 -13.89 7.84 -7.35
N ILE A 22 -14.04 8.52 -6.21
CA ILE A 22 -15.29 8.63 -5.46
C ILE A 22 -15.71 10.09 -5.28
N LYS A 23 -16.95 10.28 -4.82
CA LYS A 23 -17.48 11.62 -4.54
C LYS A 23 -16.80 12.22 -3.28
N PRO A 24 -16.34 13.49 -3.30
CA PRO A 24 -15.82 14.20 -2.14
C PRO A 24 -16.66 14.10 -0.85
N PRO A 25 -18.01 14.17 -0.87
CA PRO A 25 -18.81 14.00 0.34
C PRO A 25 -18.63 12.63 1.01
N SER A 26 -18.30 11.57 0.27
CA SER A 26 -17.99 10.27 0.85
C SER A 26 -16.75 10.34 1.73
N VAL A 27 -15.71 11.03 1.27
CA VAL A 27 -14.46 11.24 2.04
C VAL A 27 -14.69 12.19 3.21
N HIS A 28 -15.50 13.24 3.04
CA HIS A 28 -15.84 14.14 4.14
C HIS A 28 -16.52 13.40 5.30
N LYS A 29 -17.34 12.39 5.00
CA LYS A 29 -17.98 11.53 6.02
C LYS A 29 -16.96 10.74 6.84
N TRP A 30 -15.81 10.38 6.27
CA TRP A 30 -14.74 9.64 6.96
C TRP A 30 -14.06 10.47 8.04
N LEU A 31 -14.08 11.80 7.94
CA LEU A 31 -13.56 12.68 9.01
C LEU A 31 -14.30 12.50 10.33
N LYS A 32 -15.58 12.08 10.28
CA LYS A 32 -16.40 11.82 11.47
C LYS A 32 -16.53 10.33 11.79
N LYS A 33 -16.57 9.48 10.77
CA LYS A 33 -16.85 8.04 10.92
C LYS A 33 -15.60 7.14 10.90
N GLY A 34 -14.44 7.69 10.57
CA GLY A 34 -13.23 6.92 10.25
C GLY A 34 -13.17 6.49 8.79
N ILE A 35 -11.96 6.20 8.31
CA ILE A 35 -11.73 5.68 6.96
C ILE A 35 -12.09 4.18 6.96
N PRO A 36 -12.88 3.68 6.00
CA PRO A 36 -13.15 2.26 5.88
C PRO A 36 -11.84 1.48 5.67
N GLU A 37 -11.69 0.31 6.29
CA GLU A 37 -10.46 -0.50 6.17
C GLU A 37 -10.08 -0.76 4.71
N GLU A 38 -11.04 -1.16 3.86
CA GLU A 38 -10.83 -1.39 2.42
C GLU A 38 -10.21 -0.18 1.71
N ARG A 39 -10.59 1.04 2.10
CA ARG A 39 -10.13 2.29 1.48
C ARG A 39 -8.78 2.68 2.03
N LEU A 40 -8.54 2.43 3.31
CA LEU A 40 -7.26 2.67 3.93
C LEU A 40 -6.18 1.74 3.36
N ILE A 41 -6.52 0.48 3.07
CA ILE A 41 -5.64 -0.47 2.36
C ILE A 41 -5.30 0.06 0.97
N ALA A 42 -6.29 0.49 0.18
CA ALA A 42 -6.06 1.04 -1.15
C ALA A 42 -5.15 2.29 -1.14
N LEU A 43 -5.25 3.12 -0.09
CA LEU A 43 -4.42 4.32 0.08
C LEU A 43 -3.06 4.04 0.76
N ALA A 44 -2.87 2.87 1.37
CA ALA A 44 -1.81 2.65 2.35
C ALA A 44 -0.40 2.89 1.78
N GLY A 45 -0.16 2.53 0.52
CA GLY A 45 1.11 2.80 -0.16
C GLY A 45 1.38 4.30 -0.30
N GLN A 46 0.37 5.10 -0.68
CA GLN A 46 0.51 6.56 -0.77
C GLN A 46 0.69 7.21 0.60
N VAL A 47 0.01 6.70 1.64
CA VAL A 47 0.18 7.17 3.01
C VAL A 47 1.60 6.90 3.48
N GLU A 48 2.09 5.67 3.34
CA GLU A 48 3.45 5.29 3.73
C GLU A 48 4.52 6.15 3.05
N LEU A 49 4.40 6.37 1.73
CA LEU A 49 5.32 7.21 0.95
C LEU A 49 5.34 8.67 1.42
N ARG A 50 4.17 9.26 1.70
CA ARG A 50 4.09 10.67 2.12
C ARG A 50 4.35 10.88 3.61
N SER A 51 4.18 9.83 4.41
CA SER A 51 4.24 9.92 5.87
C SER A 51 5.66 9.88 6.42
N ASN A 52 6.67 9.65 5.55
CA ASN A 52 8.09 9.68 5.90
C ASN A 52 8.44 8.80 7.12
N GLY A 53 7.80 7.62 7.23
CA GLY A 53 7.99 6.67 8.32
C GLY A 53 6.99 6.78 9.49
N ARG A 54 6.11 7.79 9.52
CA ARG A 54 5.06 7.87 10.58
C ARG A 54 3.88 6.92 10.36
N PHE A 55 3.82 6.25 9.21
CA PHE A 55 2.85 5.23 8.86
C PHE A 55 3.57 4.06 8.20
N SER A 56 3.28 2.86 8.68
CA SER A 56 3.82 1.60 8.15
C SER A 56 2.69 0.61 7.97
N ARG A 57 2.58 0.05 6.76
CA ARG A 57 1.61 -1.00 6.42
C ARG A 57 1.80 -2.24 7.30
N ARG A 58 3.06 -2.57 7.64
CA ARG A 58 3.42 -3.74 8.47
C ARG A 58 2.96 -3.56 9.90
N GLU A 59 3.13 -2.37 10.45
CA GLU A 59 2.68 -2.05 11.82
C GLU A 59 1.16 -1.91 11.89
N ARG A 60 0.53 -1.38 10.84
CA ARG A 60 -0.92 -1.17 10.82
C ARG A 60 -1.70 -2.48 10.67
N TRP A 61 -1.21 -3.42 9.88
CA TRP A 61 -1.85 -4.73 9.64
C TRP A 61 -0.89 -5.90 9.80
N PRO A 62 -0.34 -6.16 11.00
CA PRO A 62 0.71 -7.16 11.19
C PRO A 62 0.28 -8.58 10.79
N LYS A 63 -1.02 -8.90 10.95
CA LYS A 63 -1.59 -10.22 10.60
C LYS A 63 -2.11 -10.32 9.16
N LYS A 64 -2.37 -9.18 8.50
CA LYS A 64 -2.96 -9.14 7.15
C LYS A 64 -2.01 -8.56 6.10
N TYR A 65 -0.81 -8.12 6.50
CA TYR A 65 0.15 -7.49 5.61
C TYR A 65 0.52 -8.40 4.44
N ASP A 66 0.87 -9.65 4.73
CA ASP A 66 1.17 -10.67 3.71
C ASP A 66 -0.04 -11.00 2.82
N PHE A 67 -1.25 -10.96 3.38
CA PHE A 67 -2.47 -11.19 2.64
C PHE A 67 -2.80 -10.07 1.64
N TYR A 68 -2.63 -8.79 2.05
CA TYR A 68 -2.93 -7.64 1.19
C TYR A 68 -1.78 -7.24 0.25
N TRP A 69 -0.53 -7.45 0.67
CA TRP A 69 0.67 -7.12 -0.10
C TRP A 69 1.66 -8.30 -0.13
N PRO A 70 1.27 -9.44 -0.71
CA PRO A 70 2.13 -10.64 -0.75
C PRO A 70 3.42 -10.40 -1.53
N GLU A 71 3.41 -9.44 -2.47
CA GLU A 71 4.57 -9.00 -3.26
C GLU A 71 5.60 -8.19 -2.45
N LEU A 72 5.20 -7.61 -1.31
CA LEU A 72 6.09 -6.84 -0.44
C LEU A 72 6.52 -7.65 0.79
N ALA A 73 5.67 -8.57 1.24
CA ALA A 73 5.95 -9.45 2.36
C ALA A 73 6.95 -10.56 2.00
N ARG A 74 6.85 -11.08 0.77
CA ARG A 74 7.85 -12.01 0.24
C ARG A 74 8.92 -11.17 -0.46
N PRO A 75 10.18 -11.16 0.02
CA PRO A 75 11.26 -10.62 -0.80
C PRO A 75 11.21 -11.40 -2.11
N ALA A 76 11.32 -10.71 -3.25
CA ALA A 76 11.23 -11.30 -4.58
C ALA A 76 12.11 -12.56 -4.65
N GLU A 77 11.49 -13.72 -4.45
CA GLU A 77 12.18 -14.98 -4.53
C GLU A 77 12.36 -15.23 -6.02
N CYS A 78 13.62 -15.16 -6.46
CA CYS A 78 14.11 -15.43 -7.81
C CYS A 78 13.78 -14.43 -8.93
N ALA A 79 14.49 -13.29 -8.94
CA ALA A 79 15.16 -12.84 -10.16
C ALA A 79 16.52 -13.55 -10.37
N SER A 80 16.72 -14.68 -9.69
CA SER A 80 17.77 -15.67 -9.94
C SER A 80 17.22 -16.71 -10.92
N ALA A 81 16.88 -16.30 -12.13
CA ALA A 81 16.92 -17.25 -13.25
C ALA A 81 18.40 -17.62 -13.42
N GLN A 82 18.85 -18.62 -12.67
CA GLN A 82 20.15 -19.24 -12.88
C GLN A 82 20.25 -19.67 -14.35
N PRO A 83 21.36 -19.40 -15.04
CA PRO A 83 21.62 -19.99 -16.35
C PRO A 83 21.65 -21.51 -16.15
N GLN A 84 20.64 -22.22 -16.65
CA GLN A 84 20.70 -23.66 -16.73
C GLN A 84 21.78 -24.03 -17.74
N GLY A 85 22.92 -24.48 -17.21
CA GLY A 85 24.02 -24.95 -18.01
C GLY A 85 23.66 -26.24 -18.77
N GLY A 86 24.35 -26.44 -19.88
CA GLY A 86 24.56 -27.75 -20.48
C GLY A 86 25.97 -27.79 -21.07
N PRO A 87 26.90 -28.61 -20.54
CA PRO A 87 28.09 -29.00 -21.27
C PRO A 87 27.71 -30.11 -22.24
N THR A 88 27.91 -29.91 -23.55
CA THR A 88 28.03 -31.02 -24.49
C THR A 88 29.36 -30.93 -25.19
N SER A 89 30.22 -31.88 -24.84
CA SER A 89 31.46 -32.31 -25.45
C SER A 89 31.61 -32.08 -26.97
N SER A 90 32.87 -31.87 -27.34
CA SER A 90 33.58 -32.45 -28.49
C SER A 90 32.81 -32.67 -29.79
N SER A 91 33.28 -32.04 -30.88
CA SER A 91 34.17 -32.73 -31.82
C SER A 91 34.86 -31.76 -32.78
#